data_AF-A0A554VXB0-F1
#
_entry.id   AF-A0A554VXB0-F1
#
_cell.length_a   1.000
_cell.length_b   1.000
_cell.length_c   1.000
_cell.angle_alpha   90.00
_cell.angle_beta   90.00
_cell.angle_gamma   90.00
#
_symmetry.space_group_name_H-M   'P 1'
#
loop_
_entity.id
_entity.type
_entity.pdbx_description
1 polymer ?
#
loop_
_entity_poly.entity_id
_entity_poly.type
_entity_poly.pdbx_seq_one_letter_code
_entity_poly.pdbx_strand_id
1 'polypeptide(L)'
;MLFAPDAIERNGSYNLYFCLSGGSEGVARSDRTEGPFGTAVRLPATGIDPAVFVDDHGAAYYYWGQIHAHGARLNDDMMSLDVASQRSPLLTEEEHFFSEGSSMRRIGDTYYLAGIAAASV
;
A
#
# COMPACT_ATOMS: atom_id res chain seq x y z
N MET A 1 2.32 -6.70 -16.85
CA MET A 1 1.11 -7.23 -16.18
C MET A 1 0.96 -6.47 -14.88
N LEU A 2 -0.28 -6.11 -14.53
CA LEU A 2 -0.65 -5.43 -13.29
C LEU A 2 -1.25 -6.48 -12.34
N PHE A 3 -0.77 -6.55 -11.11
CA PHE A 3 -1.34 -7.44 -10.06
C PHE A 3 -2.34 -6.67 -9.19
N ALA A 4 -2.66 -7.18 -7.99
CA ALA A 4 -3.60 -6.57 -7.08
C ALA A 4 -3.24 -5.09 -6.85
N PRO A 5 -4.09 -4.14 -7.26
CA PRO A 5 -3.90 -2.74 -6.96
C PRO A 5 -4.70 -2.35 -5.72
N ASP A 6 -4.43 -1.14 -5.23
CA ASP A 6 -5.30 -0.49 -4.25
C ASP A 6 -5.51 0.96 -4.65
N ALA A 7 -6.64 1.53 -4.27
CA ALA A 7 -7.01 2.89 -4.65
C ALA A 7 -7.68 3.65 -3.51
N ILE A 8 -7.36 4.93 -3.41
CA ILE A 8 -7.99 5.80 -2.42
C ILE A 8 -8.25 7.19 -3.00
N GLU A 9 -9.38 7.76 -2.60
CA GLU A 9 -9.70 9.17 -2.84
C GLU A 9 -9.11 10.02 -1.72
N ARG A 10 -8.47 11.13 -2.08
CA ARG A 10 -8.04 12.16 -1.13
C ARG A 10 -8.15 13.54 -1.77
N ASN A 11 -8.91 14.43 -1.13
CA ASN A 11 -9.07 15.83 -1.53
C ASN A 11 -9.57 16.03 -2.98
N GLY A 12 -10.51 15.19 -3.43
CA GLY A 12 -11.12 15.22 -4.75
C GLY A 12 -10.34 14.48 -5.85
N SER A 13 -9.21 13.86 -5.52
CA SER A 13 -8.42 13.08 -6.49
C SER A 13 -8.26 11.63 -6.05
N TYR A 14 -8.21 10.74 -7.03
CA TYR A 14 -8.10 9.30 -6.89
C TYR A 14 -6.66 8.87 -7.18
N ASN A 15 -6.02 8.19 -6.25
CA ASN A 15 -4.68 7.61 -6.42
C ASN A 15 -4.82 6.09 -6.55
N LEU A 16 -4.35 5.54 -7.66
CA LEU A 16 -4.29 4.11 -7.92
C LEU A 16 -2.84 3.66 -7.72
N TYR A 17 -2.62 2.87 -6.68
CA TYR A 17 -1.35 2.21 -6.40
C TYR A 17 -1.34 0.83 -7.06
N PHE A 18 -0.22 0.47 -7.66
CA PHE A 18 -0.10 -0.76 -8.41
C PHE A 18 1.33 -1.31 -8.37
N CYS A 19 1.44 -2.63 -8.49
CA CYS A 19 2.69 -3.30 -8.75
C CYS A 19 2.71 -3.95 -10.13
N LEU A 20 3.91 -4.12 -10.66
CA LEU A 20 4.16 -4.82 -11.92
C LEU A 20 4.83 -6.17 -11.66
N SER A 21 4.72 -7.10 -12.60
CA SER A 21 5.34 -8.44 -12.53
C SER A 21 6.87 -8.45 -12.32
N GLY A 22 7.55 -7.31 -12.50
CA GLY A 22 8.97 -7.14 -12.15
C GLY A 22 9.21 -6.66 -10.71
N GLY A 23 8.21 -6.77 -9.83
CA GLY A 23 8.28 -6.34 -8.42
C GLY A 23 8.31 -4.82 -8.23
N SER A 24 7.94 -4.04 -9.25
CA SER A 24 8.04 -2.59 -9.21
C SER A 24 6.72 -1.97 -8.76
N GLU A 25 6.76 -1.12 -7.74
CA GLU A 25 5.61 -0.40 -7.20
C GLU A 25 5.48 1.00 -7.80
N GLY A 26 4.25 1.47 -7.98
CA GLY A 26 3.96 2.79 -8.52
C GLY A 26 2.58 3.30 -8.14
N VAL A 27 2.36 4.57 -8.46
CA VAL A 27 1.10 5.28 -8.22
C VAL A 27 0.77 6.18 -9.40
N ALA A 28 -0.49 6.23 -9.78
CA ALA A 28 -1.01 7.19 -10.74
C ALA A 28 -2.22 7.91 -10.16
N ARG A 29 -2.42 9.17 -10.53
CA ARG A 29 -3.49 10.03 -10.02
C ARG A 29 -4.49 10.39 -11.12
N SER A 30 -5.77 10.51 -10.75
CA SER A 30 -6.83 11.07 -11.59
C SER A 30 -7.76 11.95 -10.77
N ASP A 31 -8.48 12.86 -11.43
CA ASP A 31 -9.58 13.63 -10.83
C ASP A 31 -10.94 12.92 -11.00
N ARG A 32 -10.95 11.71 -11.57
CA ARG A 32 -12.13 10.87 -11.78
C ARG A 32 -11.83 9.44 -11.35
N THR A 33 -12.79 8.76 -10.74
CA THR A 33 -12.64 7.37 -10.27
C THR A 33 -12.26 6.42 -11.40
N GLU A 34 -12.88 6.59 -12.56
CA GLU A 34 -12.68 5.77 -13.75
C GLU A 34 -11.47 6.20 -14.60
N GLY A 35 -10.78 7.28 -14.22
CA GLY A 35 -9.69 7.85 -14.98
C GLY A 35 -10.13 8.86 -16.07
N PRO A 36 -9.25 9.18 -17.03
CA PRO A 36 -7.92 8.59 -17.20
C PRO A 36 -6.98 8.93 -16.03
N PHE A 37 -6.14 7.97 -15.65
CA PHE A 37 -5.03 8.22 -14.74
C PHE A 37 -3.86 8.85 -15.50
N GLY A 38 -3.23 9.85 -14.88
CA GLY A 38 -2.08 10.54 -15.44
C GLY A 38 -0.81 9.69 -15.44
N THR A 39 0.33 10.33 -15.74
CA THR A 39 1.64 9.68 -15.73
C THR A 39 1.93 9.08 -14.35
N ALA A 40 2.20 7.79 -14.34
CA ALA A 40 2.55 7.10 -13.10
C ALA A 40 3.93 7.52 -12.58
N VAL A 41 4.04 7.57 -11.25
CA VAL A 41 5.29 7.77 -10.53
C VAL A 41 5.72 6.44 -9.91
N ARG A 42 7.00 6.13 -10.04
CA ARG A 42 7.58 4.95 -9.38
C ARG A 42 7.83 5.25 -7.91
N LEU A 43 7.34 4.40 -7.03
CA LEU A 43 7.64 4.48 -5.60
C LEU A 43 9.00 3.80 -5.31
N PRO A 44 9.73 4.26 -4.27
CA PRO A 44 10.97 3.61 -3.82
C PRO A 44 10.66 2.33 -3.02
N ALA A 45 9.85 1.45 -3.60
CA ALA A 45 9.43 0.17 -3.05
C ALA A 45 9.57 -0.93 -4.10
N THR A 46 9.94 -2.13 -3.65
CA THR A 46 10.05 -3.32 -4.48
C THR A 46 9.27 -4.43 -3.80
N GLY A 47 8.26 -4.97 -4.46
CA GLY A 47 7.36 -5.98 -3.93
C GLY A 47 6.10 -6.14 -4.77
N ILE A 48 5.05 -6.61 -4.11
CA ILE A 48 3.72 -6.79 -4.67
C ILE A 48 2.66 -6.30 -3.68
N ASP A 49 1.40 -6.35 -4.11
CA ASP A 49 0.21 -6.07 -3.29
C ASP A 49 0.29 -4.75 -2.51
N PRO A 50 0.37 -3.61 -3.22
CA PRO A 50 0.22 -2.30 -2.61
C PRO A 50 -1.07 -2.20 -1.82
N ALA A 51 -1.01 -1.58 -0.66
CA ALA A 51 -2.16 -1.20 0.14
C ALA A 51 -1.97 0.22 0.69
N VAL A 52 -3.01 1.04 0.59
CA VAL A 52 -3.00 2.42 1.06
C VAL A 52 -4.04 2.62 2.15
N PHE A 53 -3.68 3.41 3.17
CA PHE A 53 -4.58 3.75 4.26
C PHE A 53 -4.35 5.19 4.70
N VAL A 54 -5.44 5.92 4.89
CA VAL A 54 -5.44 7.28 5.43
C VAL A 54 -6.22 7.24 6.73
N ASP A 55 -5.60 7.69 7.82
CA ASP A 55 -6.28 7.76 9.12
C ASP A 55 -7.18 9.01 9.23
N ASP A 56 -8.01 9.06 10.28
CA ASP A 56 -8.95 10.17 10.48
C ASP A 56 -8.25 11.50 10.83
N HIS A 57 -6.96 11.46 11.14
CA HIS A 57 -6.12 12.63 11.39
C HIS A 57 -5.38 13.10 10.12
N GLY A 58 -5.56 12.41 9.00
CA GLY A 58 -4.98 12.72 7.70
C GLY A 58 -3.58 12.14 7.47
N ALA A 59 -3.03 11.33 8.37
CA ALA A 59 -1.78 10.63 8.09
C ALA A 59 -2.03 9.49 7.09
N ALA A 60 -1.19 9.41 6.06
CA ALA A 60 -1.29 8.39 5.02
C ALA A 60 -0.15 7.38 5.13
N TYR A 61 -0.47 6.13 4.88
CA TYR A 61 0.42 4.99 4.99
C TYR A 61 0.30 4.12 3.75
N TYR A 62 1.43 3.54 3.37
CA TYR A 62 1.56 2.62 2.25
C TYR A 62 2.24 1.35 2.74
N TYR A 63 1.66 0.22 2.36
CA TYR A 63 2.11 -1.12 2.70
C TYR A 63 2.30 -1.93 1.41
N TRP A 64 3.23 -2.87 1.44
CA TRP A 64 3.52 -3.76 0.31
C TRP A 64 4.26 -5.01 0.81
N GLY A 65 4.33 -6.04 -0.03
CA GLY A 65 5.23 -7.17 0.15
C GLY A 65 4.55 -8.54 0.23
N GLN A 66 5.39 -9.57 0.14
CA GLN A 66 5.04 -10.98 0.20
C GLN A 66 6.04 -11.69 1.12
N ILE A 67 5.58 -12.59 1.99
CA ILE A 67 6.31 -13.24 3.11
C ILE A 67 6.76 -12.24 4.18
N HIS A 68 7.17 -11.04 3.78
CA HIS A 68 7.45 -9.90 4.63
C HIS A 68 6.56 -8.75 4.21
N ALA A 69 5.71 -8.28 5.11
CA ALA A 69 5.03 -7.00 4.91
C ALA A 69 6.00 -5.87 5.23
N HIS A 70 5.91 -4.78 4.48
CA HIS A 70 6.64 -3.55 4.71
C HIS A 70 5.64 -2.40 4.88
N GLY A 71 6.07 -1.30 5.49
CA GLY A 71 5.23 -0.12 5.61
C GLY A 71 6.04 1.16 5.69
N ALA A 72 5.50 2.24 5.13
CA ALA A 72 6.03 3.60 5.26
C ALA A 72 4.89 4.61 5.24
N ARG A 73 5.16 5.83 5.72
CA ARG A 73 4.26 6.97 5.53
C ARG A 73 4.34 7.45 4.08
N LEU A 74 3.19 7.83 3.54
CA LEU A 74 3.08 8.64 2.33
C LEU A 74 3.21 10.12 2.73
N ASN A 75 3.85 10.89 1.86
CA ASN A 75 3.81 12.34 1.96
C ASN A 75 2.42 12.87 1.56
N ASP A 76 2.15 14.14 1.86
CA ASP A 76 0.85 14.78 1.60
C ASP A 76 0.46 14.79 0.11
N ASP A 77 1.44 14.65 -0.80
CA ASP A 77 1.20 14.56 -2.24
C ASP A 77 0.54 13.23 -2.67
N MET A 78 0.48 12.23 -1.78
CA MET A 78 0.03 10.84 -2.03
C MET A 78 0.84 10.10 -3.10
N MET A 79 1.92 10.70 -3.59
CA MET A 79 2.70 10.23 -4.75
C MET A 79 4.14 9.90 -4.39
N SER A 80 4.58 10.19 -3.16
CA SER A 80 5.92 9.91 -2.66
C SER A 80 5.91 9.36 -1.24
N LEU A 81 6.92 8.55 -0.90
CA LEU A 81 7.10 7.95 0.43
C LEU A 81 8.08 8.78 1.27
N ASP A 82 7.78 8.92 2.56
CA ASP A 82 8.79 9.25 3.56
C ASP A 82 9.64 8.00 3.84
N VAL A 83 10.73 7.86 3.10
CA VAL A 83 11.64 6.71 3.20
C VAL A 83 12.26 6.53 4.58
N ALA A 84 12.40 7.60 5.37
CA ALA A 84 12.94 7.51 6.73
C ALA A 84 11.94 6.85 7.71
N SER A 85 10.65 6.86 7.38
CA SER A 85 9.60 6.22 8.18
C SER A 85 9.49 4.70 7.93
N GLN A 86 10.21 4.17 6.95
CA GLN A 86 10.06 2.78 6.51
C GLN A 86 10.30 1.78 7.65
N ARG A 87 9.48 0.73 7.66
CA ARG A 87 9.61 -0.47 8.50
C ARG A 87 9.63 -1.69 7.60
N SER A 88 10.70 -2.48 7.75
CA SER A 88 11.02 -3.58 6.86
C SER A 88 11.86 -4.62 7.62
N PRO A 89 11.27 -5.76 8.05
CA PRO A 89 9.85 -6.10 7.95
C PRO A 89 8.98 -5.33 8.96
N LEU A 90 7.69 -5.24 8.65
CA LEU A 90 6.61 -4.86 9.56
C LEU A 90 5.92 -6.12 10.12
N LEU A 91 5.63 -7.09 9.25
CA LEU A 91 5.14 -8.42 9.59
C LEU A 91 5.94 -9.47 8.81
N THR A 92 5.94 -10.69 9.30
CA THR A 92 6.66 -11.83 8.73
C THR A 92 5.75 -13.06 8.70
N GLU A 93 5.97 -13.97 7.76
CA GLU A 93 5.27 -15.26 7.73
C GLU A 93 5.54 -16.07 9.00
N GLU A 94 6.79 -16.12 9.47
CA GLU A 94 7.19 -16.94 10.60
C GLU A 94 6.51 -16.51 11.92
N GLU A 95 6.48 -15.21 12.21
CA GLU A 95 5.97 -14.72 13.48
C GLU A 95 4.48 -14.39 13.42
N HIS A 96 3.98 -13.99 12.24
CA HIS A 96 2.64 -13.41 12.08
C HIS A 96 1.77 -14.18 11.08
N PHE A 97 2.27 -15.27 10.48
CA PHE A 97 1.59 -16.06 9.45
C PHE A 97 1.21 -15.25 8.20
N PHE A 98 1.83 -14.08 7.99
CA PHE A 98 1.55 -13.21 6.86
C PHE A 98 2.13 -13.79 5.56
N SER A 99 1.31 -13.90 4.52
CA SER A 99 1.77 -14.24 3.17
C SER A 99 1.78 -13.02 2.25
N GLU A 100 0.65 -12.36 1.99
CA GLU A 100 0.55 -11.21 1.08
C GLU A 100 -0.77 -10.45 1.27
N GLY A 101 -1.12 -9.53 0.36
CA GLY A 101 -2.45 -8.90 0.31
C GLY A 101 -2.79 -8.03 1.52
N SER A 102 -1.87 -7.15 1.93
CA SER A 102 -2.08 -6.24 3.06
C SER A 102 -3.37 -5.42 2.89
N SER A 103 -4.12 -5.21 3.98
CA SER A 103 -5.29 -4.34 4.02
C SER A 103 -5.45 -3.76 5.43
N MET A 104 -5.31 -2.44 5.54
CA MET A 104 -5.33 -1.74 6.83
C MET A 104 -6.69 -1.07 7.06
N ARG A 105 -7.22 -1.19 8.28
CA ARG A 105 -8.49 -0.59 8.70
C ARG A 105 -8.36 -0.07 10.12
N ARG A 106 -9.01 1.06 10.41
CA ARG A 106 -9.21 1.53 11.78
C ARG A 106 -10.64 1.22 12.20
N ILE A 107 -10.81 0.63 13.39
CA ILE A 107 -12.12 0.41 14.02
C ILE A 107 -12.03 0.93 15.46
N GLY A 108 -12.73 2.02 15.74
CA GLY A 108 -12.55 2.77 16.98
C GLY A 108 -11.11 3.29 17.11
N ASP A 109 -10.47 3.01 18.24
CA ASP A 109 -9.07 3.39 18.47
C ASP A 109 -8.06 2.30 18.10
N THR A 110 -8.52 1.21 17.48
CA THR A 110 -7.67 0.07 17.12
C THR A 110 -7.43 0.02 15.62
N TYR A 111 -6.19 -0.25 15.25
CA TYR A 111 -5.77 -0.50 13.87
C TYR A 111 -5.64 -2.00 13.63
N TYR A 112 -6.18 -2.45 12.50
CA TYR A 112 -6.19 -3.83 12.05
C TYR A 112 -5.50 -3.91 10.70
N LEU A 113 -4.33 -4.56 10.65
CA LEU A 113 -3.70 -4.95 9.40
C LEU A 113 -4.07 -6.42 9.14
N ALA A 114 -4.87 -6.65 8.11
CA ALA A 114 -5.23 -7.99 7.62
C ALA A 114 -4.39 -8.33 6.39
N GLY A 115 -4.14 -9.62 6.18
CA GLY A 115 -3.48 -10.15 4.98
C GLY A 115 -3.95 -11.58 4.71
N ILE A 116 -3.55 -12.12 3.57
CA ILE A 116 -3.70 -13.55 3.30
C ILE A 116 -2.67 -14.28 4.17
N ALA A 117 -3.14 -15.25 4.95
CA ALA A 117 -2.25 -16.07 5.77
C ALA A 117 -1.68 -17.22 4.96
N ALA A 118 -0.42 -17.57 5.22
CA ALA A 118 0.15 -18.79 4.66
C ALA A 118 -0.64 -20.00 5.19
N ALA A 119 -1.08 -20.86 4.28
CA ALA A 119 -1.73 -22.10 4.69
C ALA A 119 -0.70 -22.96 5.44
N SER A 120 -1.02 -23.33 6.68
CA SER A 120 -0.25 -24.34 7.40
C SER A 120 -0.39 -25.66 6.64
N VAL A 121 0.72 -26.18 6.12
CA VAL A 121 0.80 -27.56 5.60
C VAL A 121 0.87 -28.57 6.73
#